data_AF-A0A964I541-F1
#
_entry.id   AF-A0A964I541-F1
#
_cell.length_a   1.000
_cell.length_b   1.000
_cell.length_c   1.000
_cell.angle_alpha   90.00
_cell.angle_beta   90.00
_cell.angle_gamma   90.00
#
_symmetry.space_group_name_H-M   'P 1'
#
loop_
_entity.id
_entity.type
_entity.pdbx_description
1 polymer ?
#
loop_
_entity_poly.entity_id
_entity_poly.type
_entity_poly.pdbx_seq_one_letter_code
_entity_poly.pdbx_strand_id
1 'polypeptide(L)'
;MMFITKKHMSRRAVLRGLGVTMALPMLEAMVPARTVFAKTAAGKVRLAAIEMVHGSAGATKFGLQKNLWSPAAVGKGFDLSSSSLAPLEPFRDYLTIVSNTDVRNAEAFELPEIGGDHFRSSAVFLTQAHPLQTQGSGVRAGVSLDQLYARKFGQDTPIPSMQLCIEAVDQAGGCSYGYSCVYTDTISWAGPNQPLPMIRDPRLAFDQLFGVGATPEERAIRRAEDKSILDLISSQLSRLNKEIGAADRTRLSNYLDEVREIERRIQKVEAYNKSGEVREM
;
A
#
# COMPACT_ATOMS: atom_id res chain seq x y z
N MET A 1 -16.79 25.24 -37.53
CA MET A 1 -16.03 23.97 -37.66
C MET A 1 -15.56 23.55 -36.27
N MET A 2 -16.01 22.39 -35.78
CA MET A 2 -15.56 21.84 -34.50
C MET A 2 -14.28 21.03 -34.75
N PHE A 3 -13.12 21.61 -34.47
CA PHE A 3 -11.84 20.91 -34.58
C PHE A 3 -11.66 19.98 -33.38
N ILE A 4 -11.91 18.68 -33.58
CA ILE A 4 -11.59 17.66 -32.58
C ILE A 4 -10.11 17.31 -32.72
N THR A 5 -9.27 17.92 -31.89
CA THR A 5 -7.85 17.53 -31.83
C THR A 5 -7.76 16.20 -31.07
N LYS A 6 -7.22 15.15 -31.71
CA LYS A 6 -6.90 13.86 -31.06
C LYS A 6 -5.65 13.99 -30.17
N LYS A 7 -5.48 15.11 -29.46
CA LYS A 7 -4.35 15.31 -28.56
C LYS A 7 -4.48 14.32 -27.40
N HIS A 8 -3.49 13.44 -27.27
CA HIS A 8 -3.37 12.49 -26.18
C HIS A 8 -1.98 12.67 -25.56
N MET A 9 -1.95 13.12 -24.31
CA MET A 9 -0.71 13.14 -23.54
C MET A 9 -0.55 11.80 -22.84
N SER A 10 0.53 11.08 -23.13
CA SER A 10 0.84 9.88 -22.36
C SER A 10 1.25 10.29 -20.93
N ARG A 11 0.81 9.55 -19.91
CA ARG A 11 1.23 9.75 -18.50
C ARG A 11 2.76 9.85 -18.35
N ARG A 12 3.50 9.18 -19.24
CA ARG A 12 4.97 9.13 -19.27
C ARG A 12 5.61 10.31 -20.01
N ALA A 13 4.88 10.98 -20.93
CA ALA A 13 5.37 12.17 -21.63
C ALA A 13 5.37 13.43 -20.76
N VAL A 14 4.48 13.49 -19.77
CA VAL A 14 4.34 14.68 -18.90
C VAL A 14 5.50 14.82 -17.90
N LEU A 15 6.34 13.79 -17.73
CA LEU A 15 7.32 13.72 -16.63
C LEU A 15 8.76 13.38 -17.06
N ARG A 16 9.15 13.65 -18.31
CA ARG A 16 10.57 13.69 -18.66
C ARG A 16 11.11 15.10 -18.48
N GLY A 17 11.42 15.48 -17.24
CA GLY A 17 12.15 16.69 -16.90
C GLY A 17 13.26 16.38 -15.90
N LEU A 18 14.49 16.82 -16.22
CA LEU A 18 15.70 16.88 -15.37
C LEU A 18 15.63 16.11 -14.04
N GLY A 19 15.55 14.77 -14.10
CA GLY A 19 15.76 13.91 -12.93
C GLY A 19 14.63 13.84 -11.89
N VAL A 20 13.39 14.24 -12.21
CA VAL A 20 12.23 14.04 -11.31
C VAL A 20 11.03 13.47 -12.06
N THR A 21 10.51 12.33 -11.59
CA THR A 21 9.24 11.74 -12.08
C THR A 21 8.21 11.75 -10.94
N MET A 22 7.10 12.47 -11.10
CA MET A 22 6.03 12.56 -10.08
C MET A 22 4.74 11.92 -10.59
N ALA A 23 4.18 10.94 -9.88
CA ALA A 23 2.96 10.26 -10.32
C ALA A 23 1.75 11.22 -10.38
N LEU A 24 1.27 11.57 -11.57
CA LEU A 24 0.08 12.42 -11.70
C LEU A 24 -1.23 11.66 -11.44
N PRO A 25 -2.26 12.32 -10.88
CA PRO A 25 -3.62 11.79 -10.92
C PRO A 25 -4.05 11.59 -12.38
N MET A 26 -5.02 10.71 -12.61
CA MET A 26 -5.55 10.55 -13.97
C MET A 26 -6.32 11.82 -14.37
N LEU A 27 -5.80 12.51 -15.39
CA LEU A 27 -6.43 13.69 -15.98
C LEU A 27 -7.33 13.26 -17.16
N GLU A 28 -8.41 13.98 -17.41
CA GLU A 28 -9.27 13.78 -18.57
C GLU A 28 -8.50 13.99 -19.89
N ALA A 29 -7.53 14.90 -19.91
CA ALA A 29 -6.61 15.10 -21.02
C ALA A 29 -5.74 13.86 -21.37
N MET A 30 -5.71 12.84 -20.49
CA MET A 30 -5.03 11.56 -20.71
C MET A 30 -5.95 10.48 -21.29
N VAL A 31 -7.25 10.75 -21.47
CA VAL A 31 -8.19 9.84 -22.13
C VAL A 31 -8.38 10.31 -23.57
N PRO A 32 -7.93 9.54 -24.59
CA PRO A 32 -8.16 9.95 -25.96
C PRO A 32 -9.66 10.01 -26.24
N ALA A 33 -10.11 11.07 -26.93
CA ALA A 33 -11.52 11.24 -27.29
C ALA A 33 -12.06 10.00 -28.02
N ARG A 34 -13.22 9.50 -27.59
CA ARG A 34 -13.90 8.28 -28.09
C ARG A 34 -13.22 6.93 -27.78
N THR A 35 -12.31 6.87 -26.82
CA THR A 35 -11.77 5.58 -26.35
C THR A 35 -12.66 5.02 -25.24
N VAL A 36 -13.04 3.74 -25.36
CA VAL A 36 -13.79 3.03 -24.29
C VAL A 36 -12.94 3.00 -23.02
N PHE A 37 -13.54 3.36 -21.87
CA PHE A 37 -12.85 3.47 -20.57
C PHE A 37 -12.01 2.23 -20.22
N ALA A 38 -12.51 1.03 -20.54
CA ALA A 38 -11.82 -0.26 -20.34
C ALA A 38 -10.50 -0.42 -21.11
N LYS A 39 -10.28 0.35 -22.19
CA LYS A 39 -9.03 0.37 -22.98
C LYS A 39 -8.05 1.45 -22.53
N THR A 40 -8.37 2.18 -21.46
CA THR A 40 -7.49 3.21 -20.88
C THR A 40 -6.73 2.65 -19.68
N ALA A 41 -5.71 3.36 -19.20
CA ALA A 41 -5.00 3.00 -17.97
C ALA A 41 -5.93 2.91 -16.73
N ALA A 42 -7.14 3.48 -16.76
CA ALA A 42 -8.16 3.30 -15.73
C ALA A 42 -8.77 1.90 -15.68
N GLY A 43 -8.62 1.08 -16.73
CA GLY A 43 -9.14 -0.28 -16.79
C GLY A 43 -8.28 -1.32 -16.06
N LYS A 44 -7.13 -0.94 -15.48
CA LYS A 44 -6.29 -1.87 -14.71
C LYS A 44 -6.96 -2.16 -13.37
N VAL A 45 -7.37 -3.42 -13.17
CA VAL A 45 -7.85 -3.92 -11.87
C VAL A 45 -6.69 -3.84 -10.87
N ARG A 46 -6.92 -3.16 -9.73
CA ARG A 46 -5.96 -3.07 -8.64
C ARG A 46 -6.26 -4.15 -7.62
N LEU A 47 -5.23 -4.83 -7.13
CA LEU A 47 -5.36 -5.75 -6.00
C LEU A 47 -5.22 -4.97 -4.70
N ALA A 48 -6.15 -5.18 -3.78
CA ALA A 48 -6.03 -4.80 -2.39
C ALA A 48 -6.33 -6.04 -1.54
N ALA A 49 -5.42 -6.37 -0.63
CA ALA A 49 -5.60 -7.39 0.38
C ALA A 49 -5.63 -6.70 1.74
N ILE A 50 -6.67 -6.96 2.53
CA ILE A 50 -6.87 -6.36 3.84
C ILE A 50 -7.07 -7.49 4.84
N GLU A 51 -6.30 -7.46 5.91
CA GLU A 51 -6.44 -8.38 7.04
C GLU A 51 -6.92 -7.60 8.27
N MET A 52 -7.73 -8.27 9.08
CA MET A 52 -8.02 -7.85 10.44
C MET A 52 -7.43 -8.90 11.39
N VAL A 53 -6.25 -8.60 11.93
CA VAL A 53 -5.52 -9.47 12.86
C VAL A 53 -6.15 -9.45 14.27
N HIS A 54 -5.90 -10.50 15.05
CA HIS A 54 -6.25 -10.61 16.48
C HIS A 54 -7.75 -10.66 16.83
N GLY A 55 -8.54 -11.21 15.91
CA GLY A 55 -9.93 -11.58 16.17
C GLY A 55 -10.90 -10.46 15.81
N SER A 56 -11.76 -10.74 14.84
CA SER A 56 -12.96 -9.94 14.63
C SER A 56 -14.06 -10.44 15.58
N ALA A 57 -15.00 -9.57 15.93
CA ALA A 57 -16.18 -9.96 16.71
C ALA A 57 -16.91 -11.19 16.10
N GLY A 58 -16.76 -11.44 14.80
CA GLY A 58 -17.32 -12.57 14.06
C GLY A 58 -16.84 -13.94 14.52
N ALA A 59 -15.61 -14.07 15.03
CA ALA A 59 -15.05 -15.34 15.49
C ALA A 59 -15.58 -15.78 16.87
N THR A 60 -16.39 -14.95 17.54
CA THR A 60 -17.00 -15.26 18.84
C THR A 60 -18.32 -16.00 18.67
N LYS A 61 -18.78 -16.70 19.71
CA LYS A 61 -20.13 -17.33 19.74
C LYS A 61 -21.23 -16.32 19.40
N PHE A 62 -21.14 -15.10 19.92
CA PHE A 62 -22.08 -14.02 19.62
C PHE A 62 -22.00 -13.59 18.16
N GLY A 63 -20.78 -13.42 17.63
CA GLY A 63 -20.56 -13.03 16.24
C GLY A 63 -21.10 -14.02 15.23
N LEU A 64 -20.89 -15.31 15.49
CA LEU A 64 -21.46 -16.40 14.69
C LEU A 64 -22.99 -16.41 14.77
N GLN A 65 -23.58 -16.28 15.96
CA GLN A 65 -25.04 -16.22 16.13
C GLN A 65 -25.69 -15.02 15.44
N LYS A 66 -24.96 -13.90 15.34
CA LYS A 66 -25.44 -12.66 14.74
C LYS A 66 -24.99 -12.46 13.28
N ASN A 67 -24.27 -13.42 12.69
CA ASN A 67 -23.79 -13.35 11.32
C ASN A 67 -22.99 -12.06 11.03
N LEU A 68 -22.12 -11.64 11.96
CA LEU A 68 -21.47 -10.33 11.87
C LEU A 68 -20.55 -10.19 10.65
N TRP A 69 -19.94 -11.27 10.17
CA TRP A 69 -19.00 -11.26 9.03
C TRP A 69 -19.34 -12.28 7.94
N SER A 70 -20.26 -13.19 8.20
CA SER A 70 -20.66 -14.24 7.28
C SER A 70 -22.17 -14.28 7.26
N PRO A 71 -22.82 -13.88 6.16
CA PRO A 71 -24.27 -13.95 6.06
C PRO A 71 -24.77 -15.39 6.17
N ALA A 72 -25.95 -15.58 6.78
CA ALA A 72 -26.54 -16.90 6.91
C ALA A 72 -26.97 -17.50 5.57
N ALA A 73 -27.41 -16.65 4.63
CA ALA A 73 -27.87 -17.08 3.32
C ALA A 73 -26.71 -17.28 2.35
N VAL A 74 -26.75 -18.38 1.61
CA VAL A 74 -25.84 -18.66 0.48
C VAL A 74 -26.46 -18.16 -0.83
N GLY A 75 -25.62 -17.84 -1.81
CA GLY A 75 -26.06 -17.38 -3.13
C GLY A 75 -26.02 -15.86 -3.26
N LYS A 76 -26.91 -15.29 -4.08
CA LYS A 76 -26.91 -13.83 -4.37
C LYS A 76 -27.81 -13.00 -3.44
N GLY A 77 -28.66 -13.67 -2.66
CA GLY A 77 -29.70 -13.02 -1.84
C GLY A 77 -29.29 -12.77 -0.39
N PHE A 78 -28.00 -12.70 -0.08
CA PHE A 78 -27.56 -12.39 1.28
C PHE A 78 -27.82 -10.92 1.64
N ASP A 79 -28.13 -10.68 2.92
CA ASP A 79 -28.37 -9.35 3.48
C ASP A 79 -27.22 -8.99 4.43
N LEU A 80 -26.56 -7.86 4.20
CA LEU A 80 -25.47 -7.37 5.06
C LEU A 80 -25.93 -6.32 6.07
N SER A 81 -27.17 -5.83 5.98
CA SER A 81 -27.65 -4.64 6.72
C SER A 81 -27.53 -4.76 8.24
N SER A 82 -27.67 -5.98 8.78
CA SER A 82 -27.54 -6.25 10.22
C SER A 82 -26.14 -6.73 10.65
N SER A 83 -25.15 -6.70 9.75
CA SER A 83 -23.81 -7.25 9.95
C SER A 83 -22.75 -6.15 10.04
N SER A 84 -21.50 -6.52 10.39
CA SER A 84 -20.35 -5.61 10.31
C SER A 84 -20.00 -5.22 8.87
N LEU A 85 -20.56 -5.92 7.88
CA LEU A 85 -20.40 -5.64 6.46
C LEU A 85 -21.48 -4.72 5.89
N ALA A 86 -22.39 -4.17 6.72
CA ALA A 86 -23.46 -3.27 6.29
C ALA A 86 -23.00 -2.12 5.36
N PRO A 87 -21.83 -1.47 5.57
CA PRO A 87 -21.33 -0.45 4.65
C PRO A 87 -21.07 -0.93 3.21
N LEU A 88 -20.94 -2.25 3.00
CA LEU A 88 -20.70 -2.85 1.70
C LEU A 88 -21.99 -3.24 0.96
N GLU A 89 -23.17 -3.10 1.58
CA GLU A 89 -24.46 -3.42 0.96
C GLU A 89 -24.67 -2.76 -0.43
N PRO A 90 -24.29 -1.49 -0.67
CA PRO A 90 -24.40 -0.89 -2.01
C PRO A 90 -23.58 -1.58 -3.10
N PHE A 91 -22.62 -2.43 -2.71
CA PHE A 91 -21.73 -3.16 -3.61
C PHE A 91 -22.07 -4.65 -3.68
N ARG A 92 -23.18 -5.10 -3.07
CA ARG A 92 -23.55 -6.53 -2.93
C ARG A 92 -23.39 -7.35 -4.21
N ASP A 93 -23.80 -6.81 -5.36
CA ASP A 93 -23.71 -7.50 -6.65
C ASP A 93 -22.27 -7.77 -7.13
N TYR A 94 -21.29 -7.10 -6.53
CA TYR A 94 -19.86 -7.25 -6.79
C TYR A 94 -19.12 -8.01 -5.69
N LEU A 95 -19.82 -8.42 -4.62
CA LEU A 95 -19.22 -9.12 -3.49
C LEU A 95 -19.34 -10.63 -3.67
N THR A 96 -18.28 -11.32 -3.27
CA THR A 96 -18.29 -12.76 -3.03
C THR A 96 -17.75 -12.97 -1.63
N ILE A 97 -18.62 -13.46 -0.73
CA ILE A 97 -18.24 -13.79 0.63
C ILE A 97 -18.05 -15.29 0.69
N VAL A 98 -16.82 -15.72 0.97
CA VAL A 98 -16.50 -17.12 1.24
C VAL A 98 -16.38 -17.25 2.76
N SER A 99 -17.33 -17.95 3.36
CA SER A 99 -17.43 -18.15 4.81
C SER A 99 -17.08 -19.58 5.20
N ASN A 100 -16.93 -19.83 6.51
CA ASN A 100 -16.62 -21.15 7.07
C ASN A 100 -15.33 -21.76 6.50
N THR A 101 -14.30 -20.91 6.38
CA THR A 101 -12.96 -21.28 5.95
C THR A 101 -12.01 -21.20 7.11
N ASP A 102 -11.16 -22.21 7.25
CA ASP A 102 -10.05 -22.20 8.20
C ASP A 102 -8.72 -22.05 7.46
N VAL A 103 -7.78 -21.37 8.10
CA VAL A 103 -6.43 -21.20 7.59
C VAL A 103 -5.54 -22.23 8.30
N ARG A 104 -5.56 -23.48 7.82
CA ARG A 104 -4.82 -24.60 8.43
C ARG A 104 -3.35 -24.27 8.72
N ASN A 105 -2.68 -23.56 7.81
CA ASN A 105 -1.27 -23.21 7.98
C ASN A 105 -1.02 -22.20 9.12
N ALA A 106 -2.07 -21.55 9.64
CA ALA A 106 -1.98 -20.71 10.82
C ALA A 106 -2.21 -21.47 12.14
N GLU A 107 -2.58 -22.76 12.09
CA GLU A 107 -2.71 -23.62 13.27
C GLU A 107 -1.34 -24.08 13.78
N ALA A 108 -1.29 -24.50 15.05
CA ALA A 108 -0.14 -25.22 15.59
C ALA A 108 -0.15 -26.66 15.07
N PHE A 109 0.94 -27.09 14.43
CA PHE A 109 1.13 -28.48 14.00
C PHE A 109 1.83 -29.31 15.07
N GLU A 110 2.63 -28.67 15.93
CA GLU A 110 3.37 -29.31 17.01
C GLU A 110 3.07 -28.66 18.36
N LEU A 111 3.21 -29.43 19.46
CA LEU A 111 2.95 -28.94 20.82
C LEU A 111 3.68 -27.62 21.18
N PRO A 112 4.96 -27.42 20.81
CA PRO A 112 5.68 -26.18 21.12
C PRO A 112 5.11 -24.93 20.43
N GLU A 113 4.31 -25.10 19.37
CA GLU A 113 3.74 -23.98 18.61
C GLU A 113 2.48 -23.41 19.27
N ILE A 114 1.87 -24.12 20.22
CA ILE A 114 0.62 -23.69 20.88
C ILE A 114 0.80 -22.29 21.50
N GLY A 115 -0.16 -21.39 21.23
CA GLY A 115 -0.16 -19.99 21.69
C GLY A 115 0.57 -19.01 20.76
N GLY A 116 1.31 -19.50 19.76
CA GLY A 116 1.98 -18.66 18.76
C GLY A 116 1.07 -18.11 17.65
N ASP A 117 -0.25 -18.08 17.86
CA ASP A 117 -1.25 -17.76 16.81
C ASP A 117 -1.07 -16.37 16.22
N HIS A 118 -0.57 -15.42 17.02
CA HIS A 118 -0.28 -14.05 16.59
C HIS A 118 0.85 -13.99 15.56
N PHE A 119 1.85 -14.88 15.67
CA PHE A 119 2.96 -14.96 14.72
C PHE A 119 2.53 -15.69 13.45
N ARG A 120 1.77 -16.77 13.61
CA ARG A 120 1.32 -17.59 12.47
C ARG A 120 0.28 -16.88 11.61
N SER A 121 -0.74 -16.24 12.19
CA SER A 121 -1.80 -15.56 11.44
C SER A 121 -1.23 -14.50 10.48
N SER A 122 -0.44 -13.57 11.00
CA SER A 122 0.22 -12.52 10.20
C SER A 122 1.13 -13.09 9.11
N ALA A 123 1.94 -14.11 9.41
CA ALA A 123 2.84 -14.71 8.42
C ALA A 123 2.07 -15.44 7.30
N VAL A 124 0.94 -16.05 7.61
CA VAL A 124 0.18 -16.90 6.68
C VAL A 124 -0.76 -16.08 5.80
N PHE A 125 -1.18 -14.88 6.21
CA PHE A 125 -2.16 -14.06 5.49
C PHE A 125 -1.92 -14.00 3.96
N LEU A 126 -0.75 -13.52 3.54
CA LEU A 126 -0.40 -13.41 2.11
C LEU A 126 0.42 -14.59 1.58
N THR A 127 0.99 -15.43 2.43
CA THR A 127 1.87 -16.53 2.00
C THR A 127 1.14 -17.86 1.87
N GLN A 128 0.07 -18.05 2.65
CA GLN A 128 -0.60 -19.33 2.87
C GLN A 128 0.38 -20.47 3.18
N ALA A 129 1.50 -20.19 3.83
CA ALA A 129 2.55 -21.14 4.17
C ALA A 129 2.79 -21.17 5.68
N HIS A 130 2.86 -22.36 6.26
CA HIS A 130 3.09 -22.52 7.70
C HIS A 130 4.51 -22.04 8.05
N PRO A 131 4.66 -21.04 8.94
CA PRO A 131 5.97 -20.47 9.24
C PRO A 131 6.77 -21.42 10.14
N LEU A 132 8.06 -21.55 9.87
CA LEU A 132 8.97 -22.34 10.71
C LEU A 132 9.11 -21.68 12.09
N GLN A 133 8.78 -22.41 13.15
CA GLN A 133 9.05 -21.97 14.51
C GLN A 133 10.56 -21.89 14.75
N THR A 134 11.08 -20.66 14.86
CA THR A 134 12.49 -20.39 15.13
C THR A 134 12.64 -18.99 15.71
N GLN A 135 13.60 -18.82 16.63
CA GLN A 135 14.03 -17.52 17.15
C GLN A 135 15.30 -16.99 16.46
N GLY A 136 15.90 -17.81 15.57
CA GLY A 136 17.13 -17.48 14.87
C GLY A 136 16.89 -16.87 13.49
N SER A 137 17.98 -16.67 12.74
CA SER A 137 17.95 -16.11 11.38
C SER A 137 17.39 -17.07 10.31
N GLY A 138 17.18 -18.34 10.64
CA GLY A 138 16.68 -19.38 9.73
C GLY A 138 15.18 -19.31 9.45
N VAL A 139 14.61 -18.11 9.34
CA VAL A 139 13.17 -17.90 9.14
C VAL A 139 12.70 -18.46 7.81
N ARG A 140 11.49 -19.02 7.80
CA ARG A 140 10.86 -19.61 6.61
C ARG A 140 9.34 -19.47 6.67
N ALA A 141 8.76 -18.97 5.60
CA ALA A 141 7.33 -19.04 5.31
C ALA A 141 7.16 -19.46 3.83
N GLY A 142 6.62 -18.56 2.99
CA GLY A 142 6.42 -18.76 1.57
C GLY A 142 6.53 -17.45 0.80
N VAL A 143 6.51 -17.50 -0.54
CA VAL A 143 6.39 -16.29 -1.35
C VAL A 143 4.99 -15.71 -1.16
N SER A 144 4.90 -14.42 -0.83
CA SER A 144 3.61 -13.79 -0.58
C SER A 144 2.90 -13.36 -1.87
N LEU A 145 1.56 -13.32 -1.83
CA LEU A 145 0.68 -12.98 -2.95
C LEU A 145 0.99 -11.60 -3.54
N ASP A 146 1.28 -10.61 -2.71
CA ASP A 146 1.66 -9.25 -3.14
C ASP A 146 2.96 -9.27 -3.95
N GLN A 147 3.91 -10.15 -3.63
CA GLN A 147 5.16 -10.29 -4.39
C GLN A 147 4.96 -11.04 -5.70
N LEU A 148 4.08 -12.03 -5.74
CA LEU A 148 3.63 -12.63 -7.00
C LEU A 148 2.95 -11.59 -7.90
N TYR A 149 2.13 -10.72 -7.32
CA TYR A 149 1.48 -9.62 -8.02
C TYR A 149 2.51 -8.60 -8.54
N ALA A 150 3.45 -8.14 -7.71
CA ALA A 150 4.49 -7.18 -8.10
C ALA A 150 5.39 -7.71 -9.23
N ARG A 151 5.74 -9.01 -9.20
CA ARG A 151 6.49 -9.66 -10.29
C ARG A 151 5.77 -9.60 -11.63
N LYS A 152 4.45 -9.77 -11.62
CA LYS A 152 3.64 -9.79 -12.84
C LYS A 152 3.28 -8.40 -13.34
N PHE A 153 2.98 -7.47 -12.43
CA PHE A 153 2.35 -6.18 -12.78
C PHE A 153 3.17 -4.94 -12.40
N GLY A 154 4.21 -5.09 -11.56
CA GLY A 154 5.08 -4.01 -11.12
C GLY A 154 6.23 -3.67 -12.09
N GLN A 155 6.33 -4.35 -13.23
CA GLN A 155 7.47 -4.20 -14.16
C GLN A 155 7.47 -2.86 -14.93
N ASP A 156 6.34 -2.14 -14.93
CA ASP A 156 6.21 -0.84 -15.58
C ASP A 156 6.69 0.34 -14.70
N THR A 157 6.98 0.08 -13.41
CA THR A 157 7.37 1.08 -12.41
C THR A 157 8.81 0.85 -11.94
N PRO A 158 9.61 1.91 -11.71
CA PRO A 158 10.97 1.76 -11.17
C PRO A 158 11.02 1.12 -9.78
N ILE A 159 9.95 1.30 -9.00
CA ILE A 159 9.74 0.65 -7.71
C ILE A 159 8.56 -0.31 -7.90
N PRO A 160 8.80 -1.62 -8.03
CA PRO A 160 7.75 -2.60 -8.28
C PRO A 160 6.96 -2.95 -7.01
N SER A 161 7.55 -2.75 -5.83
CA SER A 161 6.96 -3.03 -4.53
C SER A 161 7.58 -2.13 -3.47
N MET A 162 6.78 -1.67 -2.52
CA MET A 162 7.21 -0.88 -1.38
C MET A 162 6.42 -1.33 -0.14
N GLN A 163 7.15 -1.73 0.89
CA GLN A 163 6.63 -2.22 2.15
C GLN A 163 6.56 -1.06 3.13
N LEU A 164 5.38 -0.75 3.67
CA LEU A 164 5.16 0.40 4.55
C LEU A 164 4.53 -0.04 5.86
N CYS A 165 4.99 0.49 6.99
CA CYS A 165 4.38 0.28 8.30
C CYS A 165 4.31 1.57 9.10
N ILE A 166 3.56 1.55 10.20
CA ILE A 166 3.46 2.67 11.15
C ILE A 166 4.04 2.32 12.52
N GLU A 167 4.08 1.04 12.88
CA GLU A 167 4.63 0.55 14.14
C GLU A 167 6.14 0.31 14.05
N ALA A 168 6.81 0.36 15.20
CA ALA A 168 8.21 -0.04 15.28
C ALA A 168 8.36 -1.52 14.90
N VAL A 169 9.45 -1.82 14.20
CA VAL A 169 9.71 -3.13 13.61
C VAL A 169 11.03 -3.62 14.20
N ASP A 170 10.99 -4.65 15.03
CA ASP A 170 12.19 -5.30 15.56
C ASP A 170 12.62 -6.40 14.58
N GLN A 171 13.37 -5.97 13.57
CA GLN A 171 13.84 -6.81 12.46
C GLN A 171 14.76 -7.98 12.86
N ALA A 172 15.06 -8.17 14.15
CA ALA A 172 15.99 -9.19 14.63
C ALA A 172 15.61 -9.70 16.03
N GLY A 173 15.76 -11.02 16.21
CA GLY A 173 15.66 -11.68 17.51
C GLY A 173 14.49 -12.66 17.64
N GLY A 174 14.51 -13.37 18.75
CA GLY A 174 13.39 -14.18 19.22
C GLY A 174 12.36 -13.28 19.87
N CYS A 175 11.12 -13.41 19.43
CA CYS A 175 9.95 -12.89 20.11
C CYS A 175 9.38 -13.99 21.03
N SER A 176 8.09 -13.94 21.33
CA SER A 176 7.39 -14.94 22.15
C SER A 176 7.13 -16.26 21.41
N TYR A 177 6.80 -17.31 22.16
CA TYR A 177 6.37 -18.62 21.64
C TYR A 177 7.35 -19.26 20.66
N GLY A 178 8.65 -19.02 20.80
CA GLY A 178 9.67 -19.64 19.94
C GLY A 178 9.70 -19.12 18.49
N TYR A 179 8.95 -18.05 18.18
CA TYR A 179 8.94 -17.42 16.86
C TYR A 179 9.80 -16.17 16.80
N SER A 180 10.31 -15.88 15.61
CA SER A 180 11.03 -14.64 15.31
C SER A 180 10.03 -13.51 15.10
N CYS A 181 10.39 -12.30 15.52
CA CYS A 181 9.58 -11.10 15.33
C CYS A 181 9.29 -10.82 13.84
N VAL A 182 10.13 -11.33 12.92
CA VAL A 182 9.90 -11.18 11.48
C VAL A 182 8.52 -11.64 11.02
N TYR A 183 7.91 -12.62 11.71
CA TYR A 183 6.61 -13.16 11.36
C TYR A 183 5.43 -12.24 11.71
N THR A 184 5.63 -11.27 12.62
CA THR A 184 4.67 -10.20 12.93
C THR A 184 5.03 -8.88 12.25
N ASP A 185 6.31 -8.70 11.98
CA ASP A 185 6.90 -7.45 11.53
C ASP A 185 6.77 -7.22 10.02
N THR A 186 6.53 -8.28 9.24
CA THR A 186 6.27 -8.16 7.80
C THR A 186 5.32 -9.23 7.31
N ILE A 187 4.42 -8.81 6.42
CA ILE A 187 3.50 -9.69 5.67
C ILE A 187 4.00 -9.97 4.24
N SER A 188 5.11 -9.36 3.83
CA SER A 188 5.61 -9.41 2.45
C SER A 188 6.90 -10.23 2.37
N TRP A 189 6.88 -11.27 1.56
CA TRP A 189 7.95 -12.26 1.41
C TRP A 189 8.29 -12.46 -0.06
N ALA A 190 9.49 -12.01 -0.48
CA ALA A 190 9.95 -12.19 -1.84
C ALA A 190 10.28 -13.67 -2.14
N GLY A 191 10.65 -14.44 -1.12
CA GLY A 191 11.08 -15.83 -1.22
C GLY A 191 10.71 -16.58 0.06
N PRO A 192 10.76 -17.92 0.07
CA PRO A 192 10.43 -18.71 1.27
C PRO A 192 11.21 -18.31 2.52
N ASN A 193 12.45 -17.84 2.38
CA ASN A 193 13.30 -17.37 3.49
C ASN A 193 13.73 -15.90 3.30
N GLN A 194 12.93 -15.11 2.56
CA GLN A 194 13.27 -13.72 2.21
C GLN A 194 12.12 -12.78 2.60
N PRO A 195 11.98 -12.47 3.90
CA PRO A 195 11.10 -11.41 4.37
C PRO A 195 11.56 -10.06 3.81
N LEU A 196 10.62 -9.19 3.46
CA LEU A 196 10.91 -7.84 2.99
C LEU A 196 10.79 -6.85 4.16
N PRO A 197 11.79 -5.98 4.36
CA PRO A 197 11.78 -5.02 5.46
C PRO A 197 10.72 -3.94 5.22
N MET A 198 10.01 -3.58 6.30
CA MET A 198 9.01 -2.53 6.25
C MET A 198 9.64 -1.14 6.44
N ILE A 199 9.20 -0.18 5.64
CA ILE A 199 9.60 1.21 5.75
C ILE A 199 8.63 1.93 6.67
N ARG A 200 9.13 2.28 7.86
CA ARG A 200 8.39 3.08 8.83
C ARG A 200 8.60 4.59 8.64
N ASP A 201 9.79 4.97 8.18
CA ASP A 201 10.17 6.37 8.06
C ASP A 201 9.53 6.99 6.81
N PRO A 202 8.60 7.96 6.97
CA PRO A 202 7.97 8.62 5.84
C PRO A 202 8.98 9.39 4.96
N ARG A 203 10.12 9.84 5.52
CA ARG A 203 11.19 10.47 4.74
C ARG A 203 11.85 9.46 3.81
N LEU A 204 12.14 8.25 4.29
CA LEU A 204 12.74 7.20 3.47
C LEU A 204 11.78 6.79 2.33
N ALA A 205 10.48 6.64 2.62
CA ALA A 205 9.47 6.35 1.61
C ALA A 205 9.38 7.48 0.57
N PHE A 206 9.38 8.74 1.01
CA PHE A 206 9.37 9.91 0.12
C PHE A 206 10.62 9.94 -0.78
N ASP A 207 11.80 9.77 -0.21
CA ASP A 207 13.07 9.77 -0.97
C ASP A 207 13.13 8.62 -1.97
N GLN A 208 12.53 7.46 -1.68
CA GLN A 208 12.41 6.39 -2.67
C GLN A 208 11.47 6.78 -3.80
N LEU A 209 10.26 7.28 -3.49
CA LEU A 209 9.26 7.63 -4.50
C LEU A 209 9.69 8.79 -5.40
N PHE A 210 10.43 9.76 -4.84
CA PHE A 210 10.63 11.07 -5.44
C PHE A 210 12.12 11.45 -5.60
N GLY A 211 13.04 10.78 -4.92
CA GLY A 211 14.48 11.08 -4.94
C GLY A 211 15.26 10.45 -6.11
N VAL A 212 14.57 9.92 -7.12
CA VAL A 212 15.17 9.21 -8.25
C VAL A 212 15.81 10.19 -9.24
N GLY A 213 17.11 10.47 -9.07
CA GLY A 213 17.89 11.24 -10.05
C GLY A 213 18.99 12.13 -9.51
N ALA A 214 19.20 12.17 -8.19
CA ALA A 214 20.30 12.91 -7.61
C ALA A 214 21.04 12.08 -6.56
N THR A 215 22.36 12.20 -6.54
CA THR A 215 23.27 11.41 -5.70
C THR A 215 22.93 11.54 -4.21
N PRO A 216 23.42 10.66 -3.33
CA PRO A 216 23.29 10.84 -1.88
C PRO A 216 23.71 12.23 -1.39
N GLU A 217 24.76 12.80 -2.00
CA GLU A 217 25.29 14.13 -1.71
C GLU A 217 24.32 15.22 -2.17
N GLU A 218 23.78 15.13 -3.38
CA GLU A 218 22.78 16.07 -3.89
C GLU A 218 21.46 15.97 -3.11
N ARG A 219 21.07 14.78 -2.62
CA ARG A 219 19.96 14.64 -1.66
C ARG A 219 20.29 15.35 -0.34
N ALA A 220 21.50 15.20 0.19
CA ALA A 220 21.91 15.83 1.44
C ALA A 220 21.96 17.36 1.36
N ILE A 221 22.50 17.91 0.28
CA ILE A 221 22.51 19.35 0.03
C ILE A 221 21.08 19.87 -0.10
N ARG A 222 20.21 19.16 -0.84
CA ARG A 222 18.80 19.55 -0.97
C ARG A 222 18.04 19.54 0.35
N ARG A 223 18.31 18.55 1.22
CA ARG A 223 17.78 18.52 2.60
C ARG A 223 18.25 19.73 3.41
N ALA A 224 19.49 20.17 3.21
CA ALA A 224 20.01 21.35 3.91
C ALA A 224 19.42 22.66 3.37
N GLU A 225 18.98 22.69 2.11
CA GLU A 225 18.39 23.85 1.46
C GLU A 225 16.85 23.92 1.53
N ASP A 226 16.18 22.94 2.16
CA ASP A 226 14.71 22.84 2.28
C ASP A 226 13.93 23.00 0.95
N LYS A 227 14.57 22.70 -0.19
CA LYS A 227 13.96 22.86 -1.53
C LYS A 227 12.91 21.78 -1.77
N SER A 228 11.67 22.20 -2.03
CA SER A 228 10.55 21.31 -2.36
C SER A 228 10.77 20.65 -3.72
N ILE A 229 10.31 19.40 -3.87
CA ILE A 229 10.36 18.76 -5.18
C ILE A 229 9.45 19.45 -6.21
N LEU A 230 8.40 20.11 -5.73
CA LEU A 230 7.49 20.89 -6.57
C LEU A 230 8.19 22.08 -7.23
N ASP A 231 9.23 22.63 -6.58
CA ASP A 231 9.99 23.74 -7.12
C ASP A 231 10.78 23.32 -8.37
N LEU A 232 11.30 22.08 -8.38
CA LEU A 232 12.04 21.48 -9.50
C LEU A 232 11.17 21.25 -10.75
N ILE A 233 9.88 20.99 -10.54
CA ILE A 233 8.93 20.72 -11.62
C ILE A 233 8.01 21.91 -11.92
N SER A 234 8.17 23.04 -11.24
CA SER A 234 7.28 24.21 -11.35
C SER A 234 7.15 24.72 -12.79
N SER A 235 8.24 24.72 -13.56
CA SER A 235 8.25 25.15 -14.96
C SER A 235 7.50 24.18 -15.88
N GLN A 236 7.55 22.88 -15.58
CA GLN A 236 6.87 21.81 -16.30
C GLN A 236 5.38 21.83 -15.96
N LEU A 237 5.04 22.00 -14.69
CA LEU A 237 3.66 22.17 -14.21
C LEU A 237 3.00 23.40 -14.83
N SER A 238 3.74 24.51 -14.94
CA SER A 238 3.26 25.75 -15.57
C SER A 238 2.98 25.56 -17.06
N ARG A 239 3.77 24.73 -17.77
CA ARG A 239 3.49 24.34 -19.16
C ARG A 239 2.27 23.44 -19.25
N LEU A 240 2.19 22.41 -18.42
CA LEU A 240 1.05 21.49 -18.36
C LEU A 240 -0.27 22.20 -18.09
N ASN A 241 -0.28 23.15 -17.14
CA ASN A 241 -1.46 23.96 -16.81
C ASN A 241 -2.01 24.77 -17.99
N LYS A 242 -1.18 25.10 -18.99
CA LYS A 242 -1.62 25.77 -20.22
C LYS A 242 -2.25 24.81 -21.23
N GLU A 243 -1.99 23.51 -21.11
CA GLU A 243 -2.42 22.48 -22.07
C GLU A 243 -3.66 21.69 -21.62
N ILE A 244 -4.03 21.76 -20.34
CA ILE A 244 -5.15 20.99 -19.75
C ILE A 244 -6.41 21.84 -19.48
N GLY A 245 -7.57 21.18 -19.48
CA GLY A 245 -8.88 21.79 -19.21
C GLY A 245 -9.05 22.26 -17.76
N ALA A 246 -10.08 23.07 -17.49
CA ALA A 246 -10.31 23.65 -16.16
C ALA A 246 -10.48 22.59 -15.05
N ALA A 247 -11.24 21.51 -15.31
CA ALA A 247 -11.42 20.41 -14.35
C ALA A 247 -10.11 19.71 -14.01
N ASP A 248 -9.25 19.48 -15.00
CA ASP A 248 -7.92 18.88 -14.80
C ASP A 248 -6.96 19.82 -14.08
N ARG A 249 -7.04 21.14 -14.29
CA ARG A 249 -6.27 22.11 -13.50
C ARG A 249 -6.63 22.05 -12.02
N THR A 250 -7.92 21.96 -11.70
CA THR A 250 -8.37 21.82 -10.31
C THR A 250 -7.87 20.51 -9.69
N ARG A 251 -8.00 19.37 -10.38
CA ARG A 251 -7.46 18.08 -9.89
C ARG A 251 -5.95 18.13 -9.68
N LEU A 252 -5.23 18.74 -10.61
CA LEU A 252 -3.79 18.90 -10.50
C LEU A 252 -3.42 19.79 -9.32
N SER A 253 -4.10 20.92 -9.12
CA SER A 253 -3.86 21.82 -7.98
C SER A 253 -4.03 21.09 -6.65
N ASN A 254 -5.16 20.39 -6.47
CA ASN A 254 -5.44 19.65 -5.23
C ASN A 254 -4.35 18.61 -4.94
N TYR A 255 -3.92 17.86 -5.96
CA TYR A 255 -2.83 16.89 -5.82
C TYR A 255 -1.50 17.55 -5.42
N LEU A 256 -1.14 18.68 -6.02
CA LEU A 256 0.09 19.41 -5.68
C LEU A 256 0.03 19.98 -4.26
N ASP A 257 -1.13 20.47 -3.83
CA ASP A 257 -1.34 20.95 -2.47
C ASP A 257 -1.19 19.80 -1.44
N GLU A 258 -1.71 18.61 -1.73
CA GLU A 258 -1.51 17.41 -0.93
C GLU A 258 -0.02 17.01 -0.83
N VAL A 259 0.71 17.02 -1.95
CA VAL A 259 2.16 16.72 -1.94
C VAL A 259 2.92 17.73 -1.06
N ARG A 260 2.62 19.02 -1.19
CA ARG A 260 3.24 20.08 -0.36
C ARG A 260 2.90 19.92 1.12
N GLU A 261 1.68 19.49 1.42
CA GLU A 261 1.24 19.23 2.80
C GLU A 261 2.03 18.09 3.43
N ILE A 262 2.25 17.00 2.68
CA ILE A 262 3.09 15.87 3.10
C ILE A 262 4.53 16.33 3.36
N GLU A 263 5.13 17.11 2.44
CA GLU A 263 6.48 17.66 2.64
C GLU A 263 6.58 18.47 3.94
N ARG A 264 5.60 19.35 4.20
CA ARG A 264 5.54 20.16 5.43
C ARG A 264 5.39 19.30 6.68
N ARG A 265 4.60 18.23 6.64
CA ARG A 265 4.46 17.29 7.78
C ARG A 265 5.79 16.61 8.08
N ILE A 266 6.50 16.14 7.05
CA ILE A 266 7.80 15.50 7.26
C ILE A 266 8.81 16.50 7.86
N GLN A 267 8.89 17.72 7.33
CA GLN A 267 9.75 18.78 7.87
C GLN A 267 9.46 19.09 9.35
N LYS A 268 8.17 19.17 9.73
CA LYS A 268 7.78 19.37 11.13
C LYS A 268 8.22 18.22 12.03
N VAL A 269 8.03 16.96 11.59
CA VAL A 269 8.48 15.77 12.33
C VAL A 269 9.99 15.77 12.48
N GLU A 270 10.75 16.13 11.45
CA GLU A 270 12.21 16.24 11.51
C GLU A 270 12.69 17.35 12.45
N ALA A 271 12.06 18.52 12.41
CA ALA A 271 12.36 19.63 13.31
C ALA A 271 12.07 19.26 14.77
N TYR A 272 10.94 18.59 15.02
CA TYR A 272 10.56 18.09 16.34
C TYR A 272 11.51 17.00 16.85
N ASN A 273 11.85 16.01 16.02
CA ASN A 273 12.81 14.97 16.42
C ASN A 273 14.21 15.54 16.74
N LYS A 274 14.59 16.67 16.13
CA LYS A 274 15.84 17.38 16.43
C LYS A 274 15.77 18.24 17.69
N SER A 275 14.59 18.65 18.15
CA SER A 275 14.45 19.49 19.36
C SER A 275 14.74 18.72 20.65
N GLY A 276 14.69 17.39 20.61
CA GLY A 276 14.96 16.53 21.76
C GLY A 276 13.81 16.46 22.77
N GLU A 277 12.62 16.98 22.43
CA GLU A 277 11.43 16.83 23.26
C GLU A 277 11.02 15.35 23.32
N VAL A 278 10.91 14.82 24.55
CA VAL A 278 10.50 13.44 24.80
C VAL A 278 9.02 13.31 24.45
N ARG A 279 8.66 12.31 23.64
CA ARG A 279 7.26 11.96 23.41
C ARG A 279 6.63 11.53 24.73
N GLU A 280 5.62 12.26 25.20
CA GLU A 280 4.64 11.67 26.12
C GLU A 280 3.93 10.55 25.34
N MET A 281 4.18 9.30 25.75
CA MET A 281 3.46 8.13 25.25
C MET A 281 2.16 7.93 26.01
#